data_AF-X0SJY5-F1
#
_entry.id   AF-X0SJY5-F1
#
_cell.length_a   1.000
_cell.length_b   1.000
_cell.length_c   1.000
_cell.angle_alpha   90.00
_cell.angle_beta   90.00
_cell.angle_gamma   90.00
#
_symmetry.space_group_name_H-M   'P 1'
#
loop_
_entity.id
_entity.type
_entity.pdbx_description
1 polymer ?
#
loop_
_entity_poly.entity_id
_entity_poly.type
_entity_poly.pdbx_seq_one_letter_code
_entity_poly.pdbx_strand_id
1 'polypeptide(L)' 'MVRFEKNFIFGLATSSYQIEGAATEDGRSPSIWDAFCKTPGKVYEGHNGDVACDHYH' A
#
# COMPACT_ATOMS: atom_id res chain seq x y z
N MET A 1 8.22 -30.57 15.09
CA MET A 1 7.59 -29.40 15.74
C MET A 1 8.63 -28.29 15.78
N VAL A 2 8.32 -27.09 15.27
CA VAL A 2 9.25 -25.96 15.31
C VAL A 2 9.19 -25.32 16.72
N ARG A 3 10.35 -25.00 17.30
CA ARG A 3 10.47 -24.25 18.55
C ARG A 3 11.13 -22.90 18.27
N PHE A 4 10.51 -21.83 18.78
CA PHE A 4 11.04 -20.48 18.72
C PHE A 4 11.70 -20.12 20.06
N GLU A 5 12.66 -19.19 20.04
CA GLU A 5 13.25 -18.65 21.26
C GLU A 5 12.21 -17.88 22.09
N LYS A 6 12.43 -17.79 23.41
CA LYS A 6 11.48 -17.14 24.33
C LYS A 6 11.14 -15.70 23.95
N ASN A 7 12.06 -15.00 23.30
CA ASN A 7 11.92 -13.58 22.95
C ASN A 7 11.71 -13.37 21.45
N PHE A 8 11.31 -14.41 20.72
CA PHE A 8 11.00 -14.28 19.30
C PHE A 8 9.72 -13.46 19.13
N ILE A 9 9.80 -12.38 18.34
CA ILE A 9 8.64 -11.51 18.06
C ILE A 9 8.05 -11.91 16.71
N PHE A 10 6.76 -12.25 16.72
CA PHE A 10 5.96 -12.35 15.51
C PHE A 10 5.30 -11.01 15.22
N GLY A 11 5.26 -10.64 13.95
CA GLY A 11 4.66 -9.40 13.50
C GLY A 11 4.11 -9.52 12.09
N LEU A 12 3.34 -8.50 11.73
CA LEU A 12 2.81 -8.26 10.39
C LEU A 12 3.24 -6.86 9.97
N ALA A 13 3.35 -6.63 8.66
CA ALA A 13 3.75 -5.33 8.11
C ALA A 13 2.99 -5.04 6.82
N THR A 14 2.76 -3.76 6.58
CA THR A 14 2.13 -3.20 5.37
C THR A 14 2.83 -1.91 4.97
N SER A 15 2.41 -1.27 3.88
CA SER A 15 2.80 0.10 3.55
C SER A 15 1.59 0.91 3.14
N SER A 16 1.62 2.22 3.39
CA SER A 16 0.47 3.13 3.24
C SER A 16 -0.20 3.03 1.87
N TYR A 17 0.51 3.38 0.79
CA TYR A 17 -0.06 3.39 -0.56
C TYR A 17 -0.55 2.01 -1.06
N GLN A 18 -0.07 0.91 -0.46
CA GLN A 18 -0.52 -0.43 -0.82
C GLN A 18 -1.87 -0.80 -0.21
N ILE A 19 -2.27 -0.21 0.91
CA ILE A 19 -3.48 -0.63 1.65
C ILE A 19 -4.47 0.49 1.90
N GLU A 20 -4.02 1.74 2.09
CA GLU A 20 -4.87 2.84 2.57
C GLU A 20 -5.98 3.19 1.59
N GLY A 21 -5.65 3.47 0.33
CA GLY A 21 -6.61 4.09 -0.60
C GLY A 21 -6.74 5.59 -0.32
N ALA A 22 -7.95 6.13 -0.49
CA ALA A 22 -8.29 7.53 -0.21
C ALA A 22 -7.29 8.53 -0.84
N ALA A 23 -6.81 8.24 -2.06
CA ALA A 23 -5.65 8.92 -2.64
C ALA A 23 -5.83 10.44 -2.85
N THR A 24 -7.08 10.94 -2.82
CA THR A 24 -7.44 12.36 -2.98
C THR A 24 -8.28 12.92 -1.84
N GLU A 25 -8.39 12.21 -0.72
CA GLU A 25 -9.20 12.64 0.44
C GLU A 25 -8.37 13.45 1.45
N ASP A 26 -9.06 14.25 2.26
CA ASP A 26 -8.53 14.93 3.45
C ASP A 26 -7.19 15.67 3.29
N GLY A 27 -6.96 16.21 2.08
CA GLY A 27 -5.80 17.02 1.77
C GLY A 27 -4.53 16.22 1.46
N ARG A 28 -4.62 14.90 1.24
CA ARG A 28 -3.49 14.11 0.74
C ARG A 28 -3.00 14.69 -0.59
N SER A 29 -1.72 15.02 -0.64
CA SER A 29 -1.05 15.38 -1.90
C SER A 29 -0.54 14.14 -2.63
N PRO A 30 -0.51 14.14 -3.98
CA PRO A 30 -0.01 13.01 -4.75
C PRO A 30 1.45 12.65 -4.41
N SER A 31 1.74 11.36 -4.31
CA SER A 31 3.08 10.79 -4.24
C SER A 31 3.65 10.50 -5.64
N ILE A 32 4.91 10.07 -5.70
CA ILE A 32 5.52 9.62 -6.97
C ILE A 32 4.80 8.42 -7.58
N TRP A 33 4.18 7.55 -6.77
CA TRP A 33 3.46 6.37 -7.26
C TRP A 33 2.18 6.76 -7.98
N ASP A 34 1.49 7.81 -7.53
CA ASP A 34 0.29 8.33 -8.19
C ASP A 34 0.59 8.80 -9.63
N ALA A 35 1.79 9.33 -9.87
CA ALA A 35 2.26 9.69 -11.22
C ALA A 35 2.77 8.47 -12.00
N PHE A 36 3.51 7.57 -11.36
CA PHE A 36 4.08 6.39 -11.99
C PHE A 36 3.00 5.45 -12.53
N CYS A 37 1.95 5.17 -11.74
CA CYS A 37 0.84 4.30 -12.13
C CYS A 37 0.06 4.84 -13.35
N LYS A 38 0.03 6.17 -13.53
CA LYS A 38 -0.63 6.82 -14.67
C LYS A 38 0.20 6.78 -15.96
N THR A 39 1.45 6.33 -15.90
CA THR A 39 2.30 6.21 -17.09
C THR A 39 1.97 4.91 -17.83
N PRO A 40 1.55 4.95 -19.12
CA PRO A 40 1.18 3.75 -19.87
C PRO A 40 2.27 2.67 -19.88
N GLY A 41 1.88 1.44 -19.57
CA GLY A 41 2.77 0.28 -19.56
C GLY A 41 3.75 0.18 -18.38
N LYS A 42 3.67 1.08 -17.39
CA LYS A 42 4.51 1.02 -16.18
C LYS A 42 3.94 0.16 -15.06
N VAL A 43 2.62 -0.02 -15.04
CA VAL A 43 1.92 -0.92 -14.14
C VAL A 43 0.99 -1.81 -14.94
N TYR A 44 0.84 -3.07 -14.51
CA TYR A 44 -0.04 -4.05 -15.13
C TYR A 44 -1.46 -3.47 -15.28
N GLU A 45 -1.99 -3.48 -16.51
CA GLU A 45 -3.32 -2.97 -16.85
C GLU A 45 -3.64 -1.53 -16.35
N GLY A 46 -2.62 -0.74 -16.02
CA GLY A 46 -2.81 0.60 -15.45
C GLY A 46 -3.38 0.61 -14.03
N HIS A 47 -3.23 -0.47 -13.26
CA HIS A 47 -3.64 -0.52 -11.86
C HIS A 47 -2.96 0.58 -11.03
N ASN A 48 -3.62 1.01 -9.96
CA ASN A 48 -3.15 2.07 -9.08
C ASN A 48 -3.59 1.83 -7.62
N GLY A 49 -3.17 2.72 -6.72
CA GLY A 49 -3.52 2.69 -5.30
C GLY A 49 -4.64 3.64 -4.91
N ASP A 50 -5.54 4.02 -5.83
CA ASP A 50 -6.55 5.05 -5.56
C ASP A 50 -7.53 4.60 -4.45
N VAL A 51 -7.94 3.33 -4.48
CA VAL A 51 -8.81 2.69 -3.47
C VAL A 51 -8.05 1.63 -2.65
N ALA A 52 -7.14 0.88 -3.28
CA ALA A 52 -6.36 -0.18 -2.64
C ALA A 52 -7.22 -1.18 -1.82
N CYS A 53 -6.96 -1.33 -0.52
CA CYS A 53 -7.74 -2.16 0.39
C CYS A 53 -8.79 -1.36 1.17
N ASP A 54 -8.93 -0.06 0.89
CA ASP A 54 -9.78 0.87 1.63
C ASP A 54 -9.48 0.93 3.13
N HIS A 55 -8.23 0.68 3.53
CA HIS A 55 -7.82 0.65 4.94
C HIS A 55 -7.83 2.04 5.60
N TYR A 56 -8.08 3.09 4.82
CA TYR A 56 -8.33 4.43 5.36
C TYR A 56 -9.65 4.49 6.16
N HIS A 57 -10.63 3.65 5.83
CA HIS A 57 -11.95 3.58 6.45
C HIS A 57 -12.11 2.37 7.39
#